data_AF-A0A3D9HJL0-F1
#
_entry.id   AF-A0A3D9HJL0-F1
#
_cell.length_a   1.000
_cell.length_b   1.000
_cell.length_c   1.000
_cell.angle_alpha   90.00
_cell.angle_beta   90.00
_cell.angle_gamma   90.00
#
_symmetry.space_group_name_H-M   'P 1'
#
loop_
_entity.id
_entity.type
_entity.pdbx_description
1 polymer ?
#
loop_
_entity_poly.entity_id
_entity_poly.type
_entity_poly.pdbx_seq_one_letter_code
_entity_poly.pdbx_strand_id
1 'polypeptide(L)'
;MKNLTFFTLIVLVGGILAGCQGNSAYYGKGPMVLSPNSQMHFEKYLTSNPSTFLVTTDGRNSYYRYCPDTACRTEPVTVGLYNCEKHYGKECRIYAVKDKVVWQFDASNQQGVAYKPNNQQNITHQFLADWGGLFSDKLMSASFSHSMNGKLSFYNSETGICNGTFRIDQDSAKPVTDQNAVEYKGDWALSCGEGQSAQGDVRMVLNEKGKVTDLAGNGEDENGQPLVFKKTNP
;
A
#
# COMPACT_ATOMS: atom_id res chain seq x y z
N MET A 1 26.10 63.66 -6.75
CA MET A 1 24.91 62.91 -7.20
C MET A 1 25.37 61.56 -7.70
N LYS A 2 24.62 60.50 -7.36
CA LYS A 2 24.85 59.07 -7.69
C LYS A 2 25.69 58.31 -6.65
N ASN A 3 25.21 57.11 -6.34
CA ASN A 3 25.88 56.01 -5.61
C ASN A 3 25.46 55.76 -4.15
N LEU A 4 24.19 55.98 -3.77
CA LEU A 4 23.70 55.55 -2.45
C LEU A 4 22.29 54.93 -2.47
N THR A 5 21.96 54.22 -3.55
CA THR A 5 20.62 53.63 -3.76
C THR A 5 20.67 52.29 -4.48
N PHE A 6 21.74 51.50 -4.28
CA PHE A 6 21.83 50.16 -4.90
C PHE A 6 22.21 49.02 -3.94
N PHE A 7 22.65 49.31 -2.71
CA PHE A 7 23.06 48.27 -1.76
C PHE A 7 21.95 47.80 -0.81
N THR A 8 20.81 48.49 -0.75
CA THR A 8 19.73 48.18 0.19
C THR A 8 18.65 47.24 -0.36
N LEU A 9 18.77 46.78 -1.61
CA LEU A 9 17.77 45.91 -2.26
C LEU A 9 18.17 44.42 -2.34
N ILE A 10 19.43 44.06 -2.09
CA ILE A 10 19.91 42.68 -2.21
C ILE A 10 19.70 41.87 -0.91
N VAL A 11 19.57 42.53 0.24
CA VAL A 11 19.42 41.85 1.54
C VAL A 11 17.97 41.39 1.79
N LEU A 12 16.97 41.91 1.07
CA LEU A 12 15.56 41.59 1.33
C LEU A 12 15.02 40.36 0.59
N VAL A 13 15.76 39.79 -0.38
CA VAL A 13 15.27 38.68 -1.23
C VAL A 13 15.84 37.31 -0.82
N GLY A 14 16.85 37.26 0.06
CA GLY A 14 17.52 36.01 0.45
C GLY A 14 16.86 35.19 1.58
N GLY A 15 15.75 35.66 2.18
CA GLY A 15 15.28 35.15 3.48
C GLY A 15 14.15 34.12 3.49
N ILE A 16 13.57 33.72 2.35
CA ILE A 16 12.28 32.99 2.35
C ILE A 16 12.39 31.47 2.09
N LEU A 17 13.59 30.91 1.87
CA LEU A 17 13.72 29.47 1.56
C LEU A 17 13.86 28.52 2.77
N ALA A 18 13.81 29.02 4.00
CA ALA A 18 13.82 28.19 5.21
C ALA A 18 12.39 27.88 5.67
N GLY A 19 11.69 26.97 5.00
CA GLY A 19 10.30 26.70 5.41
C GLY A 19 9.61 25.56 4.70
N CYS A 20 10.18 24.35 4.75
CA CYS A 20 9.45 23.08 4.66
C CYS A 20 10.41 21.91 4.93
N GLN A 21 11.09 21.89 6.08
CA GLN A 21 11.72 20.66 6.57
C GLN A 21 10.61 19.76 7.15
N GLY A 22 9.81 19.14 6.27
CA GLY A 22 8.85 18.13 6.68
C GLY A 22 9.57 16.87 7.16
N ASN A 23 8.90 16.06 7.98
CA ASN A 23 9.43 14.80 8.54
C ASN A 23 9.80 13.72 7.48
N SER A 24 9.68 14.04 6.19
CA SER A 24 9.99 13.18 5.04
C SER A 24 11.38 12.56 5.05
N ALA A 25 12.37 13.22 5.67
CA ALA A 25 13.72 12.67 5.81
C ALA A 25 13.77 11.40 6.69
N TYR A 26 12.79 11.24 7.57
CA TYR A 26 12.69 10.12 8.51
C TYR A 26 11.69 9.04 8.07
N TYR A 27 11.00 9.25 6.95
CA TYR A 27 10.14 8.23 6.39
C TYR A 27 10.99 7.08 5.91
N GLY A 28 10.50 5.87 6.13
CA GLY A 28 11.18 4.72 5.59
C GLY A 28 11.04 4.65 4.09
N LYS A 29 11.96 3.94 3.46
CA LYS A 29 12.02 3.77 2.01
C LYS A 29 12.28 2.33 1.65
N GLY A 30 11.92 1.95 0.43
CA GLY A 30 12.16 0.62 -0.10
C GLY A 30 11.06 -0.39 0.22
N PRO A 31 11.27 -1.66 -0.17
CA PRO A 31 10.30 -2.72 0.09
C PRO A 31 10.14 -2.92 1.60
N MET A 32 8.90 -3.07 2.06
CA MET A 32 8.58 -3.25 3.47
C MET A 32 7.40 -4.19 3.64
N VAL A 33 7.57 -5.18 4.52
CA VAL A 33 6.54 -6.11 4.98
C VAL A 33 6.62 -6.14 6.50
N LEU A 34 5.54 -5.78 7.18
CA LEU A 34 5.48 -5.84 8.65
C LEU A 34 5.40 -7.29 9.11
N SER A 35 6.13 -7.63 10.18
CA SER A 35 5.92 -8.90 10.88
C SER A 35 4.50 -8.96 11.46
N PRO A 36 3.94 -10.15 11.73
CA PRO A 36 2.63 -10.27 12.35
C PRO A 36 2.48 -9.45 13.64
N ASN A 37 3.53 -9.42 14.48
CA ASN A 37 3.54 -8.63 15.70
C ASN A 37 3.52 -7.11 15.43
N SER A 38 4.31 -6.64 14.46
CA SER A 38 4.30 -5.22 14.07
C SER A 38 2.99 -4.81 13.40
N GLN A 39 2.38 -5.72 12.64
CA GLN A 39 1.07 -5.51 12.01
C GLN A 39 -0.04 -5.39 13.06
N MET A 40 -0.09 -6.30 14.05
CA MET A 40 -1.04 -6.22 15.18
C MET A 40 -0.89 -4.90 15.95
N HIS A 41 0.35 -4.48 16.21
CA HIS A 41 0.62 -3.18 16.83
C HIS A 41 0.15 -2.01 15.97
N PHE A 42 0.27 -2.11 14.65
CA PHE A 42 -0.20 -1.08 13.73
C PHE A 42 -1.72 -0.97 13.75
N GLU A 43 -2.44 -2.09 13.76
CA GLU A 43 -3.90 -2.11 13.87
C GLU A 43 -4.36 -1.52 15.20
N LYS A 44 -3.74 -1.93 16.32
CA LYS A 44 -3.99 -1.33 17.64
C LYS A 44 -3.66 0.16 17.69
N TYR A 45 -2.67 0.60 16.91
CA TYR A 45 -2.32 2.00 16.79
C TYR A 45 -3.44 2.80 16.11
N LEU A 46 -4.06 2.25 15.05
CA LEU A 46 -5.12 2.91 14.28
C LEU A 46 -6.44 3.05 15.04
N THR A 47 -6.74 2.18 16.01
CA THR A 47 -8.01 2.19 16.75
C THR A 47 -8.09 3.24 17.87
N SER A 48 -7.02 3.99 18.12
CA SER A 48 -6.95 5.01 19.18
C SER A 48 -6.85 6.42 18.58
N ASN A 49 -6.16 7.36 19.24
CA ASN A 49 -5.82 8.67 18.68
C ASN A 49 -4.36 8.64 18.16
N PRO A 50 -4.12 8.15 16.92
CA PRO A 50 -2.77 7.86 16.44
C PRO A 50 -1.93 9.13 16.24
N SER A 51 -0.68 9.11 16.72
CA SER A 51 0.32 10.16 16.41
C SER A 51 1.30 9.65 15.36
N THR A 52 2.18 8.72 15.72
CA THR A 52 3.24 8.21 14.84
C THR A 52 3.45 6.72 15.08
N PHE A 53 3.56 5.96 14.01
CA PHE A 53 3.96 4.56 14.01
C PHE A 53 5.32 4.41 13.34
N LEU A 54 6.25 3.81 14.06
CA LEU A 54 7.62 3.55 13.63
C LEU A 54 7.84 2.05 13.56
N VAL A 55 8.67 1.64 12.61
CA VAL A 55 9.05 0.24 12.44
C VAL A 55 10.55 0.15 12.20
N THR A 56 11.18 -0.94 12.62
CA THR A 56 12.53 -1.28 12.18
C THR A 56 12.55 -1.50 10.68
N THR A 57 13.68 -1.21 10.02
CA THR A 57 13.79 -1.30 8.54
C THR A 57 13.60 -2.72 7.98
N ASP A 58 13.70 -3.75 8.81
CA ASP A 58 13.37 -5.15 8.48
C ASP A 58 11.89 -5.51 8.70
N GLY A 59 11.06 -4.57 9.15
CA GLY A 59 9.63 -4.74 9.40
C GLY A 59 9.28 -5.52 10.67
N ARG A 60 10.28 -5.98 11.44
CA ARG A 60 10.05 -6.98 12.50
C ARG A 60 9.58 -6.43 13.82
N ASN A 61 9.96 -5.20 14.16
CA ASN A 61 9.62 -4.56 15.42
C ASN A 61 8.99 -3.20 15.18
N SER A 62 8.06 -2.82 16.04
CA SER A 62 7.31 -1.58 15.92
C SER A 62 7.29 -0.79 17.22
N TYR A 63 7.35 0.52 17.11
CA TYR A 63 7.18 1.46 18.21
C TYR A 63 6.12 2.48 17.83
N TYR A 64 5.19 2.81 18.72
CA TYR A 64 4.11 3.70 18.37
C TYR A 64 3.70 4.60 19.52
N ARG A 65 3.16 5.77 19.15
CA ARG A 65 2.71 6.79 20.10
C ARG A 65 1.32 7.27 19.74
N TYR A 66 0.57 7.58 20.79
CA TYR A 66 -0.75 8.18 20.69
C TYR A 66 -0.68 9.67 21.03
N CYS A 67 -1.64 10.43 20.50
CA CYS A 67 -1.81 11.82 20.86
C CYS A 67 -2.48 11.89 22.25
N PRO A 68 -1.87 12.60 23.23
CA PRO A 68 -2.46 12.77 24.56
C PRO A 68 -3.68 13.70 24.56
N ASP A 69 -3.80 14.56 23.54
CA ASP A 69 -4.89 15.51 23.36
C ASP A 69 -5.33 15.59 21.88
N THR A 70 -6.44 16.30 21.63
CA THR A 70 -6.97 16.53 20.27
C THR A 70 -6.06 17.40 19.41
N ALA A 71 -5.24 18.25 20.02
CA ALA A 71 -4.25 19.08 19.34
C ALA A 71 -3.02 18.29 18.89
N CYS A 72 -2.87 17.04 19.36
CA CYS A 72 -1.74 16.15 19.15
C CYS A 72 -0.39 16.84 19.31
N ARG A 73 -0.22 17.62 20.38
CA ARG A 73 1.06 18.23 20.73
C ARG A 73 1.98 17.16 21.28
N THR A 74 2.51 16.34 20.38
CA THR A 74 3.40 15.24 20.72
C THR A 74 4.85 15.69 20.69
N GLU A 75 5.69 14.99 21.45
CA GLU A 75 7.14 15.17 21.39
C GLU A 75 7.65 15.06 19.95
N PRO A 76 8.78 15.74 19.62
CA PRO A 76 9.38 15.65 18.31
C PRO A 76 9.53 14.21 17.81
N VAL A 77 9.36 14.01 16.51
CA VAL A 77 9.42 12.68 15.89
C VAL A 77 10.79 12.01 16.09
N THR A 78 11.84 12.82 16.18
CA THR A 78 13.22 12.40 16.46
C THR A 78 13.37 11.68 17.80
N VAL A 79 12.58 12.06 18.81
CA VAL A 79 12.58 11.37 20.12
C VAL A 79 11.98 9.97 19.98
N GLY A 80 10.93 9.82 19.17
CA GLY A 80 10.30 8.52 18.91
C GLY A 80 11.20 7.57 18.13
N LEU A 81 11.92 8.10 17.14
CA LEU A 81 12.95 7.36 16.40
C LEU A 81 14.06 6.89 17.34
N TYR A 82 14.66 7.81 18.10
CA TYR A 82 15.72 7.48 19.06
C TYR A 82 15.28 6.40 20.05
N ASN A 83 14.06 6.48 20.60
CA ASN A 83 13.55 5.48 21.53
C ASN A 83 13.33 4.12 20.86
N CYS A 84 12.80 4.09 19.63
CA CYS A 84 12.65 2.87 18.85
C CYS A 84 14.00 2.19 18.62
N GLU A 85 14.99 2.96 18.16
CA GLU A 85 16.33 2.45 17.84
C GLU A 85 17.07 1.99 19.09
N LYS A 86 16.99 2.76 20.18
CA LYS A 86 17.56 2.40 21.47
C LYS A 86 16.93 1.12 22.04
N HIS A 87 15.62 0.95 21.88
CA HIS A 87 14.91 -0.20 22.43
C HIS A 87 15.21 -1.49 21.67
N TYR A 88 15.29 -1.43 20.33
CA TYR A 88 15.48 -2.61 19.49
C TYR A 88 16.93 -2.84 19.01
N GLY A 89 17.83 -1.87 19.21
CA GLY A 89 19.20 -1.93 18.70
C GLY A 89 19.28 -1.96 17.17
N LYS A 90 18.27 -1.42 16.49
CA LYS A 90 18.10 -1.48 15.03
C LYS A 90 17.62 -0.14 14.50
N GLU A 91 17.96 0.18 13.26
CA GLU A 91 17.46 1.38 12.59
C GLU A 91 15.93 1.35 12.50
N CYS A 92 15.28 2.44 12.89
CA CYS A 92 13.85 2.62 12.81
C CYS A 92 13.49 3.75 11.86
N ARG A 93 12.33 3.63 11.22
CA ARG A 93 11.80 4.62 10.30
C ARG A 93 10.31 4.82 10.53
N ILE A 94 9.82 6.00 10.14
CA ILE A 94 8.39 6.29 10.22
C ILE A 94 7.68 5.50 9.14
N TYR A 95 6.70 4.71 9.55
CA TYR A 95 5.81 3.96 8.68
C TYR A 95 4.49 4.68 8.49
N ALA A 96 3.90 5.22 9.56
CA ALA A 96 2.67 5.99 9.48
C ALA A 96 2.67 7.22 10.41
N VAL A 97 1.91 8.22 10.00
CA VAL A 97 1.60 9.42 10.80
C VAL A 97 0.09 9.58 10.82
N LYS A 98 -0.47 9.64 12.02
CA LYS A 98 -1.92 9.51 12.25
C LYS A 98 -2.44 8.22 11.62
N ASP A 99 -3.47 8.32 10.81
CA ASP A 99 -4.10 7.23 10.07
C ASP A 99 -3.45 6.97 8.70
N LYS A 100 -2.37 7.67 8.35
CA LYS A 100 -1.78 7.64 7.00
C LYS A 100 -0.42 6.95 6.99
N VAL A 101 -0.29 5.92 6.15
CA VAL A 101 1.02 5.33 5.81
C VAL A 101 1.82 6.33 4.97
N VAL A 102 3.04 6.64 5.43
CA VAL A 102 3.96 7.60 4.80
C VAL A 102 5.26 6.94 4.29
N TRP A 103 5.39 5.62 4.45
CA TRP A 103 6.50 4.83 3.94
C TRP A 103 6.62 4.96 2.40
N GLN A 104 7.83 5.22 1.91
CA GLN A 104 8.14 5.43 0.49
C GLN A 104 8.59 4.13 -0.16
N PHE A 105 7.64 3.31 -0.60
CA PHE A 105 7.97 2.07 -1.31
C PHE A 105 8.65 2.39 -2.66
N ASP A 106 9.77 1.73 -2.98
CA ASP A 106 10.49 1.97 -4.22
C ASP A 106 9.69 1.50 -5.45
N ALA A 107 9.61 2.38 -6.45
CA ALA A 107 8.98 2.10 -7.75
C ALA A 107 9.89 1.33 -8.72
N SER A 108 11.12 0.96 -8.34
CA SER A 108 12.17 0.55 -9.27
C SER A 108 12.36 -0.96 -9.47
N ASN A 109 11.43 -1.81 -9.03
CA ASN A 109 11.32 -3.19 -9.54
C ASN A 109 10.23 -3.29 -10.62
N GLN A 110 10.20 -2.29 -11.50
CA GLN A 110 9.20 -2.06 -12.55
C GLN A 110 9.86 -2.03 -13.94
N GLN A 111 10.24 -3.19 -14.46
CA GLN A 111 10.52 -3.34 -15.89
C GLN A 111 9.57 -4.39 -16.48
N GLY A 112 8.47 -3.89 -17.06
CA GLY A 112 7.48 -4.64 -17.81
C GLY A 112 6.77 -3.67 -18.76
N VAL A 113 6.64 -4.07 -20.02
CA VAL A 113 6.38 -3.26 -21.21
C VAL A 113 5.08 -2.44 -21.14
N ALA A 114 5.12 -1.22 -21.71
CA ALA A 114 4.09 -0.20 -21.61
C ALA A 114 2.88 -0.41 -22.54
N TYR A 115 1.67 -0.45 -21.97
CA TYR A 115 0.41 -0.09 -22.63
C TYR A 115 -0.09 1.24 -22.02
N LYS A 116 -0.57 2.19 -22.84
CA LYS A 116 -0.96 3.55 -22.41
C LYS A 116 -2.44 3.87 -22.70
N PRO A 117 -3.38 3.71 -21.75
CA PRO A 117 -4.70 4.35 -21.83
C PRO A 117 -4.70 5.80 -21.29
N ASN A 118 -5.44 6.67 -21.98
CA ASN A 118 -5.67 8.09 -21.67
C ASN A 118 -6.59 8.27 -20.43
N ASN A 119 -6.11 8.01 -19.21
CA ASN A 119 -6.38 8.77 -17.98
C ASN A 119 -5.83 8.01 -16.76
N GLN A 120 -5.01 8.68 -15.96
CA GLN A 120 -4.27 8.13 -14.82
C GLN A 120 -5.17 8.00 -13.58
N GLN A 121 -5.92 6.91 -13.43
CA GLN A 121 -6.64 6.63 -12.19
C GLN A 121 -6.33 5.22 -11.66
N ASN A 122 -6.00 5.13 -10.37
CA ASN A 122 -6.01 3.87 -9.64
C ASN A 122 -7.47 3.41 -9.56
N ILE A 123 -7.79 2.26 -10.15
CA ILE A 123 -9.14 1.71 -10.11
C ILE A 123 -9.20 0.72 -8.95
N THR A 124 -10.03 1.00 -7.96
CA THR A 124 -10.34 0.05 -6.89
C THR A 124 -11.62 -0.70 -7.26
N HIS A 125 -11.55 -2.02 -7.31
CA HIS A 125 -12.72 -2.89 -7.48
C HIS A 125 -13.01 -3.64 -6.19
N GLN A 126 -14.29 -3.89 -5.93
CA GLN A 126 -14.74 -4.74 -4.84
C GLN A 126 -15.12 -6.13 -5.35
N PHE A 127 -14.89 -7.15 -4.53
CA PHE A 127 -15.20 -8.56 -4.83
C PHE A 127 -15.64 -9.30 -3.58
N LEU A 128 -16.23 -10.47 -3.79
CA LEU A 128 -16.45 -11.50 -2.77
C LEU A 128 -15.33 -12.54 -2.91
N ALA A 129 -14.88 -13.08 -1.79
CA ALA A 129 -13.92 -14.16 -1.75
C ALA A 129 -14.31 -15.12 -0.66
N ASP A 130 -13.95 -16.35 -0.90
CA ASP A 130 -14.19 -17.45 -0.02
C ASP A 130 -12.88 -18.24 0.08
N TRP A 131 -12.26 -18.19 1.26
CA TRP A 131 -11.11 -19.03 1.62
C TRP A 131 -11.61 -20.13 2.54
N GLY A 132 -12.26 -21.14 1.95
CA GLY A 132 -12.95 -22.22 2.65
C GLY A 132 -13.74 -21.78 3.88
N GLY A 133 -14.55 -20.73 3.74
CA GLY A 133 -15.42 -20.16 4.75
C GLY A 133 -14.85 -18.95 5.50
N LEU A 134 -13.54 -18.72 5.47
CA LEU A 134 -12.87 -17.68 6.28
C LEU A 134 -13.31 -16.26 5.94
N PHE A 135 -13.71 -16.03 4.68
CA PHE A 135 -14.10 -14.73 4.15
C PHE A 135 -15.53 -14.69 3.60
N SER A 136 -16.33 -15.76 3.82
CA SER A 136 -17.70 -15.85 3.29
C SER A 136 -18.48 -14.57 3.62
N ASP A 137 -19.11 -14.00 2.59
CA ASP A 137 -19.98 -12.82 2.68
C ASP A 137 -19.28 -11.50 3.08
N LYS A 138 -17.96 -11.40 2.92
CA LYS A 138 -17.20 -10.14 3.13
C LYS A 138 -16.78 -9.49 1.81
N LEU A 139 -17.00 -8.18 1.71
CA LEU A 139 -16.53 -7.33 0.61
C LEU A 139 -15.05 -7.03 0.77
N MET A 140 -14.24 -7.32 -0.25
CA MET A 140 -12.82 -6.97 -0.28
C MET A 140 -12.49 -6.07 -1.44
N SER A 141 -11.26 -5.53 -1.47
CA SER A 141 -10.82 -4.50 -2.41
C SER A 141 -9.53 -4.88 -3.13
N ALA A 142 -9.46 -4.73 -4.44
CA ALA A 142 -8.20 -4.80 -5.21
C ALA A 142 -8.00 -3.47 -5.89
N SER A 143 -6.75 -3.04 -5.91
CA SER A 143 -6.37 -1.81 -6.59
C SER A 143 -5.46 -2.16 -7.76
N PHE A 144 -5.91 -1.75 -8.94
CA PHE A 144 -5.21 -2.00 -10.20
C PHE A 144 -4.36 -0.79 -10.53
N SER A 145 -3.06 -1.04 -10.73
CA SER A 145 -2.16 -0.07 -11.35
C SER A 145 -2.14 -0.27 -12.87
N HIS A 146 -1.64 0.71 -13.61
CA HIS A 146 -1.63 0.74 -15.08
C HIS A 146 -0.93 -0.45 -15.76
N SER A 147 -0.11 -1.21 -15.02
CA SER A 147 0.73 -2.29 -15.57
C SER A 147 0.01 -3.63 -15.76
N MET A 148 -1.32 -3.68 -15.55
CA MET A 148 -2.11 -4.92 -15.37
C MET A 148 -1.63 -5.81 -14.22
N ASN A 149 -0.53 -5.46 -13.56
CA ASN A 149 -0.12 -5.98 -12.28
C ASN A 149 -0.63 -5.04 -11.19
N GLY A 150 -1.02 -5.59 -10.06
CA GLY A 150 -1.58 -4.78 -9.00
C GLY A 150 -1.40 -5.39 -7.63
N LYS A 151 -1.87 -4.63 -6.66
CA LYS A 151 -1.84 -5.01 -5.26
C LYS A 151 -3.21 -5.55 -4.88
N LEU A 152 -3.17 -6.63 -4.12
CA LEU A 152 -4.32 -7.27 -3.53
C LEU A 152 -4.25 -7.02 -2.03
N SER A 153 -5.28 -6.42 -1.46
CA SER A 153 -5.35 -6.20 -0.01
C SER A 153 -6.72 -6.65 0.47
N PHE A 154 -6.73 -7.74 1.22
CA PHE A 154 -7.92 -8.24 1.89
C PHE A 154 -7.90 -7.77 3.33
N TYR A 155 -9.06 -7.36 3.84
CA TYR A 155 -9.22 -7.03 5.25
C TYR A 155 -10.36 -7.87 5.81
N ASN A 156 -10.06 -8.57 6.90
CA ASN A 156 -11.04 -9.22 7.73
C ASN A 156 -10.85 -8.71 9.17
N SER A 157 -11.95 -8.33 9.82
CA SER A 157 -11.91 -7.88 11.21
C SER A 157 -11.48 -8.96 12.21
N GLU A 158 -11.56 -10.23 11.83
CA GLU A 158 -11.19 -11.40 12.64
C GLU A 158 -9.78 -11.90 12.34
N THR A 159 -9.33 -11.89 11.07
CA THR A 159 -8.02 -12.42 10.65
C THR A 159 -7.00 -11.37 10.21
N GLY A 160 -7.35 -10.09 10.28
CA GLY A 160 -6.46 -8.96 9.96
C GLY A 160 -6.36 -8.65 8.47
N ILE A 161 -5.29 -7.95 8.10
CA ILE A 161 -5.00 -7.60 6.69
C ILE A 161 -4.17 -8.68 6.03
N CYS A 162 -4.65 -9.19 4.90
CA CYS A 162 -3.85 -9.97 3.97
C CYS A 162 -3.40 -9.09 2.80
N ASN A 163 -2.12 -9.10 2.48
CA ASN A 163 -1.55 -8.34 1.38
C ASN A 163 -0.87 -9.25 0.37
N GLY A 164 -1.06 -8.91 -0.90
CA GLY A 164 -0.69 -9.74 -2.00
C GLY A 164 -0.48 -8.94 -3.27
N THR A 165 -0.13 -9.67 -4.31
CA THR A 165 0.04 -9.14 -5.65
C THR A 165 -0.66 -10.06 -6.62
N PHE A 166 -1.16 -9.49 -7.71
CA PHE A 166 -1.52 -10.28 -8.88
C PHE A 166 -0.73 -9.77 -10.09
N ARG A 167 -0.42 -10.69 -10.98
CA ARG A 167 0.33 -10.49 -12.22
C ARG A 167 -0.53 -10.96 -13.37
N ILE A 168 -0.73 -10.12 -14.38
CA ILE A 168 -1.47 -10.50 -15.58
C ILE A 168 -0.46 -10.77 -16.70
N ASP A 169 -0.57 -11.94 -17.32
CA ASP A 169 0.18 -12.31 -18.51
C ASP A 169 -0.46 -11.64 -19.74
N GLN A 170 0.23 -10.66 -20.31
CA GLN A 170 -0.27 -9.91 -21.46
C GLN A 170 -0.34 -10.78 -22.73
N ASP A 171 0.53 -11.79 -22.83
CA ASP A 171 0.60 -12.69 -23.98
C ASP A 171 -0.53 -13.74 -23.94
N SER A 172 -1.20 -13.86 -22.80
CA SER A 172 -2.38 -14.72 -22.63
C SER A 172 -3.68 -14.15 -23.20
N ALA A 173 -3.63 -12.98 -23.84
CA ALA A 173 -4.78 -12.27 -24.39
C ALA A 173 -5.60 -13.17 -25.32
N LYS A 174 -6.88 -13.37 -24.99
CA LYS A 174 -7.83 -14.15 -25.79
C LYS A 174 -9.12 -13.36 -26.02
N PRO A 175 -9.58 -13.22 -27.28
CA PRO A 175 -10.89 -12.65 -27.55
C PRO A 175 -11.99 -13.47 -26.88
N VAL A 176 -12.95 -12.78 -26.26
CA VAL A 176 -14.19 -13.38 -25.74
C VAL A 176 -15.26 -13.22 -26.81
N THR A 177 -15.63 -14.33 -27.44
CA THR A 177 -16.26 -14.38 -28.78
C THR A 177 -17.62 -13.68 -28.91
N ASP A 178 -18.24 -13.22 -27.83
CA ASP A 178 -19.60 -12.64 -27.84
C ASP A 178 -19.70 -11.26 -27.17
N GLN A 179 -18.59 -10.66 -26.75
CA GLN A 179 -18.62 -9.51 -25.83
C GLN A 179 -17.78 -8.29 -26.24
N ASN A 180 -17.17 -8.28 -27.44
CA ASN A 180 -16.15 -7.29 -27.81
C ASN A 180 -15.15 -7.07 -26.66
N ALA A 181 -14.69 -8.17 -26.08
CA ALA A 181 -13.89 -8.18 -24.87
C ALA A 181 -12.65 -9.05 -25.05
N VAL A 182 -11.62 -8.76 -24.26
CA VAL A 182 -10.37 -9.51 -24.21
C VAL A 182 -10.20 -10.06 -22.81
N GLU A 183 -10.01 -11.36 -22.73
CA GLU A 183 -9.64 -12.07 -21.51
C GLU A 183 -8.12 -12.15 -21.40
N TYR A 184 -7.62 -11.95 -20.18
CA TYR A 184 -6.25 -12.20 -19.79
C TYR A 184 -6.22 -13.17 -18.61
N LYS A 185 -5.18 -13.99 -18.57
CA LYS A 185 -4.83 -14.87 -17.47
C LYS A 185 -3.64 -14.32 -16.71
N GLY A 186 -3.40 -14.86 -15.53
CA GLY A 186 -2.31 -14.46 -14.68
C GLY A 186 -2.29 -15.24 -13.38
N ASP A 187 -1.46 -14.80 -12.46
CA ASP A 187 -1.28 -15.42 -11.16
C ASP A 187 -1.51 -14.39 -10.05
N TRP A 188 -1.90 -14.84 -8.87
CA TRP A 188 -1.94 -14.03 -7.67
C TRP A 188 -1.31 -14.79 -6.50
N ALA A 189 -0.77 -14.02 -5.57
CA ALA A 189 -0.24 -14.52 -4.32
C ALA A 189 -0.65 -13.57 -3.20
N LEU A 190 -0.94 -14.14 -2.05
CA LEU A 190 -1.40 -13.46 -0.86
C LEU A 190 -0.68 -13.97 0.37
N SER A 191 -0.38 -13.06 1.29
CA SER A 191 0.04 -13.39 2.64
C SER A 191 -0.79 -12.63 3.66
N CYS A 192 -1.27 -13.33 4.67
CA CYS A 192 -1.97 -12.80 5.83
C CYS A 192 -1.07 -12.79 7.07
N GLY A 193 -1.59 -12.26 8.18
CA GLY A 193 -0.99 -12.48 9.49
C GLY A 193 -0.79 -13.97 9.81
N GLU A 194 0.08 -14.25 10.79
CA GLU A 194 0.31 -15.60 11.32
C GLU A 194 0.88 -16.65 10.34
N GLY A 195 1.43 -16.20 9.21
CA GLY A 195 2.11 -17.09 8.25
C GLY A 195 1.17 -17.78 7.26
N GLN A 196 -0.13 -17.44 7.28
CA GLN A 196 -1.06 -17.92 6.27
C GLN A 196 -0.72 -17.29 4.92
N SER A 197 -0.58 -18.12 3.90
CA SER A 197 -0.35 -17.69 2.52
C SER A 197 -1.25 -18.47 1.57
N ALA A 198 -1.64 -17.83 0.47
CA ALA A 198 -2.43 -18.47 -0.57
C ALA A 198 -1.99 -17.95 -1.93
N GLN A 199 -2.09 -18.78 -2.96
CA GLN A 199 -1.74 -18.39 -4.32
C GLN A 199 -2.61 -19.13 -5.33
N GLY A 200 -2.70 -18.57 -6.53
CA GLY A 200 -3.38 -19.25 -7.62
C GLY A 200 -3.46 -18.42 -8.89
N ASP A 201 -4.41 -18.77 -9.73
CA ASP A 201 -4.63 -18.15 -11.03
C ASP A 201 -5.65 -17.02 -10.94
N VAL A 202 -5.45 -15.97 -11.73
CA VAL A 202 -6.41 -14.88 -11.94
C VAL A 202 -6.82 -14.81 -13.41
N ARG A 203 -8.09 -14.47 -13.64
CA ARG A 203 -8.70 -14.20 -14.92
C ARG A 203 -9.29 -12.80 -14.89
N MET A 204 -8.94 -11.97 -15.87
CA MET A 204 -9.44 -10.60 -16.03
C MET A 204 -10.04 -10.42 -17.41
N VAL A 205 -11.22 -9.81 -17.50
CA VAL A 205 -11.87 -9.48 -18.78
C VAL A 205 -11.98 -7.97 -18.91
N LEU A 206 -11.46 -7.45 -20.02
CA LEU A 206 -11.56 -6.04 -20.39
C LEU A 206 -12.51 -5.90 -21.59
N ASN A 207 -13.40 -4.92 -21.58
CA ASN A 207 -14.16 -4.57 -22.80
C ASN A 207 -13.30 -3.78 -23.80
N GLU A 208 -13.85 -3.48 -24.97
CA GLU A 208 -13.23 -2.65 -26.02
C GLU A 208 -12.74 -1.26 -25.55
N LYS A 209 -13.25 -0.75 -24.41
CA LYS A 209 -12.82 0.53 -23.80
C LYS A 209 -11.72 0.35 -22.75
N GLY A 210 -11.21 -0.87 -22.57
CA GLY A 210 -10.20 -1.21 -21.56
C GLY A 210 -10.73 -1.23 -20.12
N LYS A 211 -12.06 -1.26 -19.92
CA LYS A 211 -12.67 -1.34 -18.58
C LYS A 211 -12.78 -2.80 -18.15
N VAL A 212 -12.37 -3.09 -16.90
CA VAL A 212 -12.56 -4.40 -16.27
C VAL A 212 -14.05 -4.71 -16.13
N THR A 213 -14.55 -5.63 -16.95
CA THR A 213 -15.94 -6.12 -16.91
C THR A 213 -16.07 -7.31 -15.95
N ASP A 214 -15.09 -8.19 -15.93
CA ASP A 214 -15.05 -9.37 -15.06
C ASP A 214 -13.64 -9.57 -14.49
N LEU A 215 -13.59 -10.11 -13.28
CA LEU A 215 -12.36 -10.48 -12.59
C LEU A 215 -12.67 -11.63 -11.63
N ALA A 216 -11.94 -12.72 -11.78
CA ALA A 216 -12.06 -13.87 -10.91
C ALA A 216 -10.68 -14.48 -10.66
N GLY A 217 -10.51 -15.14 -9.52
CA GLY A 217 -9.31 -15.94 -9.25
C GLY A 217 -9.66 -17.17 -8.44
N ASN A 218 -8.86 -18.22 -8.64
CA ASN A 218 -8.93 -19.47 -7.89
C ASN A 218 -7.51 -19.80 -7.43
N GLY A 219 -7.38 -20.35 -6.24
CA GLY A 219 -6.10 -20.75 -5.69
C GLY A 219 -6.30 -21.56 -4.42
N GLU A 220 -5.19 -21.83 -3.75
CA GLU A 220 -5.17 -22.64 -2.54
C GLU A 220 -4.12 -22.09 -1.57
N ASP A 221 -4.29 -22.38 -0.30
CA ASP A 221 -3.28 -22.14 0.72
C ASP A 221 -2.29 -23.30 0.86
N GLU A 222 -1.33 -23.16 1.78
CA GLU A 222 -0.32 -24.18 2.05
C GLU A 222 -0.89 -25.54 2.52
N ASN A 223 -2.14 -25.56 2.99
CA ASN A 223 -2.85 -26.77 3.42
C ASN A 223 -3.78 -27.34 2.32
N GLY A 224 -3.79 -26.73 1.12
CA GLY A 224 -4.68 -27.10 0.03
C GLY A 224 -6.12 -26.62 0.23
N GLN A 225 -6.37 -25.67 1.14
CA GLN A 225 -7.71 -25.11 1.31
C GLN A 225 -7.99 -24.11 0.18
N PRO A 226 -9.13 -24.24 -0.54
CA PRO A 226 -9.40 -23.42 -1.69
C PRO A 226 -9.69 -21.96 -1.30
N LEU A 227 -9.17 -21.05 -2.11
CA LEU A 227 -9.47 -19.61 -2.11
C LEU A 227 -9.98 -19.19 -3.48
N VAL A 228 -11.23 -18.74 -3.53
CA VAL A 228 -11.86 -18.23 -4.75
C VAL A 228 -12.26 -16.78 -4.53
N PHE A 229 -11.98 -15.89 -5.48
CA PHE A 229 -12.54 -14.54 -5.49
C PHE A 229 -13.23 -14.23 -6.81
N LYS A 230 -14.30 -13.44 -6.76
CA LYS A 230 -15.04 -13.00 -7.94
C LYS A 230 -15.56 -11.59 -7.76
N LYS A 231 -15.41 -10.77 -8.80
CA LYS A 231 -15.98 -9.43 -8.88
C LYS A 231 -17.49 -9.49 -8.65
N THR A 232 -17.98 -8.65 -7.73
CA THR A 232 -19.40 -8.44 -7.57
C THR A 232 -19.90 -7.56 -8.70
N ASN A 233 -20.97 -7.97 -9.37
CA ASN A 233 -21.70 -7.02 -10.21
C ASN A 233 -22.30 -5.97 -9.26
N PRO A 234 -22.11 -4.67 -9.53
CA PRO A 234 -22.95 -3.64 -8.91
C PRO A 234 -24.42 -3.86 -9.28
#